data_AF-A0A285I431-F1
#
_entry.id   AF-A0A285I431-F1
#
_cell.length_a   1.000
_cell.length_b   1.000
_cell.length_c   1.000
_cell.angle_alpha   90.00
_cell.angle_beta   90.00
_cell.angle_gamma   90.00
#
_symmetry.space_group_name_H-M   'P 1'
#
loop_
_entity.id
_entity.type
_entity.pdbx_description
1 polymer ?
#
loop_
_entity_poly.entity_id
_entity_poly.type
_entity_poly.pdbx_seq_one_letter_code
_entity_poly.pdbx_strand_id
1 'polypeptide(L)'
;MNTIQLARYVIGLTWVYHGIFPKLLQIAPLEQAMTGSLGFSDDITYLLVKTAGIAEVIFGLIFICCYRLKVVQLLNIIGLIGLLLFAAIMTPFVLLEAFNPVTTNVPLIVLSYYLLKQQDCRDGKENL
;
A
#
# COMPACT_ATOMS: atom_id res chain seq x y z
N MET A 1 23.34 -6.29 -0.71
CA MET A 1 21.96 -6.59 -1.18
C MET A 1 21.67 -5.70 -2.39
N ASN A 2 21.18 -6.23 -3.50
CA ASN A 2 20.87 -5.40 -4.69
C ASN A 2 19.67 -4.48 -4.40
N THR A 3 19.70 -3.23 -4.89
CA THR A 3 18.64 -2.21 -4.79
C THR A 3 17.25 -2.75 -5.16
N ILE A 4 17.16 -3.68 -6.12
CA ILE A 4 15.91 -4.36 -6.48
C ILE A 4 15.30 -5.11 -5.28
N GLN A 5 16.13 -5.83 -4.53
CA GLN A 5 15.66 -6.57 -3.35
C GLN A 5 15.26 -5.63 -2.21
N LEU A 6 15.99 -4.53 -2.03
CA LEU A 6 15.61 -3.48 -1.08
C LEU A 6 14.23 -2.91 -1.41
N ALA A 7 14.01 -2.47 -2.65
CA ALA A 7 12.72 -1.95 -3.09
C ALA A 7 11.58 -2.97 -2.90
N ARG A 8 11.83 -4.24 -3.27
CA ARG A 8 10.88 -5.33 -3.07
C ARG A 8 10.43 -5.47 -1.62
N TYR A 9 11.39 -5.57 -0.71
CA TYR A 9 11.09 -5.80 0.70
C TYR A 9 10.49 -4.56 1.36
N VAL A 10 10.97 -3.36 1.05
CA VAL A 10 10.40 -2.11 1.58
C VAL A 10 8.92 -1.99 1.20
N ILE A 11 8.57 -2.19 -0.07
CA ILE A 11 7.17 -2.09 -0.50
C ILE A 11 6.31 -3.17 0.18
N GLY A 12 6.73 -4.43 0.08
CA GLY A 12 5.93 -5.54 0.60
C GLY A 12 5.75 -5.50 2.11
N LEU A 13 6.81 -5.20 2.86
CA LEU A 13 6.74 -5.09 4.32
C LEU A 13 5.93 -3.87 4.77
N THR A 14 5.88 -2.80 3.97
CA THR A 14 5.04 -1.64 4.30
C THR A 14 3.55 -1.99 4.24
N TRP A 15 3.10 -2.74 3.23
CA TRP A 15 1.73 -3.26 3.18
C TRP A 15 1.41 -4.20 4.33
N VAL A 16 2.34 -5.10 4.66
CA VAL A 16 2.19 -5.98 5.83
C VAL A 16 2.06 -5.16 7.12
N TYR A 17 2.86 -4.10 7.27
CA TYR A 17 2.80 -3.23 8.44
C TYR A 17 1.47 -2.47 8.53
N HIS A 18 1.01 -1.87 7.41
CA HIS A 18 -0.28 -1.19 7.34
C HIS A 18 -1.46 -2.11 7.63
N GLY A 19 -1.39 -3.38 7.21
CA GLY A 19 -2.45 -4.33 7.51
C GLY A 19 -2.42 -4.80 8.96
N ILE A 20 -1.24 -5.09 9.50
CA ILE A 20 -1.12 -5.64 10.86
C ILE A 20 -1.39 -4.55 11.90
N PHE A 21 -0.63 -3.47 11.92
CA PHE A 21 -0.57 -2.61 13.11
C PHE A 21 -1.81 -1.73 13.28
N PRO A 22 -2.18 -0.87 12.30
CA PRO A 22 -3.31 0.06 12.48
C PRO A 22 -4.67 -0.57 12.19
N LYS A 23 -4.73 -1.85 11.77
CA LYS A 23 -6.00 -2.53 11.43
C LYS A 23 -6.20 -3.83 12.21
N LEU A 24 -5.31 -4.83 12.07
CA LEU A 24 -5.52 -6.16 12.67
C LEU A 24 -5.19 -6.24 14.16
N LEU A 25 -4.07 -5.68 14.59
CA LEU A 25 -3.61 -5.71 15.98
C LEU A 25 -4.43 -4.75 16.83
N GLN A 26 -4.47 -3.48 16.42
CA GLN A 26 -5.28 -2.45 17.03
C GLN A 26 -5.83 -1.55 15.93
N ILE A 27 -7.14 -1.33 15.93
CA ILE A 27 -7.72 -0.35 15.00
C ILE A 27 -7.29 1.04 15.45
N ALA A 28 -6.51 1.73 14.61
CA ALA A 28 -6.11 3.09 14.87
C ALA A 28 -7.35 4.01 14.83
N PRO A 29 -7.44 5.03 15.70
CA PRO A 29 -8.57 5.97 15.69
C PRO A 29 -8.80 6.62 14.32
N LEU A 30 -7.72 6.89 13.58
CA LEU A 30 -7.78 7.45 12.24
C LEU A 30 -8.46 6.50 11.23
N GLU A 31 -8.14 5.20 11.26
CA GLU A 31 -8.74 4.19 10.36
C GLU A 31 -10.24 4.02 10.64
N GLN A 32 -10.62 4.03 11.94
CA GLN A 32 -12.02 4.00 12.36
C GLN A 32 -12.77 5.25 11.90
N ALA A 33 -12.18 6.44 12.10
CA ALA A 33 -12.79 7.71 11.69
C ALA A 33 -12.98 7.81 10.17
N MET A 34 -11.94 7.45 9.40
CA MET A 34 -11.95 7.46 7.94
C MET A 34 -12.94 6.46 7.34
N THR A 35 -13.04 5.26 7.91
CA THR A 35 -13.98 4.24 7.40
C THR A 35 -15.40 4.53 7.87
N GLY A 36 -15.56 5.03 9.09
CA GLY A 36 -16.84 5.42 9.67
C GLY A 36 -17.50 6.60 8.94
N SER A 37 -16.72 7.48 8.30
CA SER A 37 -17.26 8.58 7.50
C SER A 37 -18.03 8.13 6.26
N LEU A 38 -18.00 6.84 5.93
CA LEU A 38 -18.86 6.22 4.90
C LEU A 38 -20.32 6.08 5.36
N GLY A 39 -20.63 6.31 6.64
CA GLY A 39 -21.99 6.28 7.19
C GLY A 39 -22.50 4.89 7.57
N PHE A 40 -21.60 3.91 7.75
CA PHE A 40 -21.94 2.57 8.22
C PHE A 40 -22.08 2.51 9.75
N SER A 41 -22.71 1.44 10.26
CA SER A 41 -22.69 1.13 11.69
C SER A 41 -21.28 0.79 12.18
N ASP A 42 -21.05 0.87 13.49
CA ASP A 42 -19.75 0.57 14.09
C ASP A 42 -19.32 -0.88 13.82
N ASP A 43 -20.24 -1.84 13.86
CA ASP A 43 -19.95 -3.26 13.58
C ASP A 43 -19.50 -3.48 12.12
N ILE A 44 -20.14 -2.81 11.16
CA ILE A 44 -19.75 -2.91 9.75
C ILE A 44 -18.43 -2.19 9.51
N THR A 45 -18.24 -1.01 10.11
CA THR A 45 -16.97 -0.27 10.04
C THR A 45 -15.82 -1.11 10.59
N TYR A 46 -16.01 -1.75 11.74
CA TYR A 46 -15.04 -2.67 12.32
C TYR A 46 -14.69 -3.81 11.36
N LEU A 47 -15.69 -4.46 10.76
CA LEU A 47 -15.47 -5.54 9.81
C LEU A 47 -14.74 -5.07 8.55
N LEU A 48 -15.09 -3.91 8.01
CA LEU A 48 -14.42 -3.30 6.86
C LEU A 48 -12.94 -3.01 7.15
N VAL A 49 -12.63 -2.40 8.28
CA VAL A 49 -11.24 -2.11 8.67
C VAL A 49 -10.44 -3.41 8.83
N LYS A 50 -11.00 -4.43 9.51
CA LYS A 50 -10.32 -5.73 9.68
C LYS A 50 -10.09 -6.44 8.35
N THR A 51 -11.10 -6.48 7.49
CA THR A 51 -10.99 -7.14 6.17
C THR A 51 -10.00 -6.40 5.26
N ALA A 52 -9.98 -5.07 5.29
CA ALA A 52 -8.93 -4.28 4.64
C ALA A 52 -7.55 -4.66 5.18
N GLY A 53 -7.38 -4.78 6.50
CA GLY A 53 -6.11 -5.21 7.10
C GLY A 53 -5.64 -6.59 6.62
N ILE A 54 -6.55 -7.57 6.51
CA ILE A 54 -6.22 -8.90 5.94
C ILE A 54 -5.77 -8.76 4.48
N ALA A 55 -6.51 -7.98 3.68
CA ALA A 55 -6.19 -7.77 2.27
C ALA A 55 -4.82 -7.11 2.09
N GLU A 56 -4.49 -6.11 2.90
CA GLU A 56 -3.18 -5.43 2.90
C GLU A 56 -2.03 -6.40 3.22
N VAL A 57 -2.18 -7.26 4.23
CA VAL A 57 -1.16 -8.27 4.56
C VAL A 57 -0.97 -9.26 3.42
N ILE A 58 -2.07 -9.80 2.89
CA ILE A 58 -2.02 -10.76 1.77
C ILE A 58 -1.35 -10.10 0.57
N PHE A 59 -1.72 -8.86 0.24
CA PHE A 59 -1.13 -8.14 -0.87
C PHE A 59 0.36 -7.89 -0.67
N GLY A 60 0.79 -7.50 0.54
CA GLY A 60 2.21 -7.33 0.85
C GLY A 60 3.03 -8.62 0.67
N LEU A 61 2.49 -9.77 1.07
CA LEU A 61 3.11 -11.08 0.87
C LEU A 61 3.16 -11.46 -0.62
N ILE A 62 2.06 -11.25 -1.35
CA ILE A 62 2.01 -11.45 -2.81
C ILE A 62 3.05 -10.56 -3.49
N PHE A 63 3.19 -9.30 -3.07
CA PHE A 63 4.17 -8.39 -3.64
C PHE A 63 5.60 -8.94 -3.46
N ILE A 64 5.96 -9.40 -2.26
CA ILE A 64 7.31 -9.97 -2.01
C ILE A 64 7.58 -11.19 -2.89
N CYS A 65 6.62 -12.11 -3.00
CA CYS A 65 6.77 -13.35 -3.75
C CYS A 65 6.74 -13.12 -5.27
N CYS A 66 5.87 -12.22 -5.72
CA CYS A 66 5.48 -12.06 -7.12
C CYS A 66 5.85 -10.68 -7.71
N TYR A 67 6.78 -9.93 -7.10
CA TYR A 67 7.20 -8.59 -7.58
C TYR A 67 7.68 -8.57 -9.03
N ARG A 68 8.06 -9.71 -9.62
CA ARG A 68 8.48 -9.83 -11.02
C ARG A 68 7.33 -9.76 -12.02
N LEU A 69 6.09 -9.90 -11.55
CA LEU A 69 4.91 -9.74 -12.39
C LEU A 69 4.59 -8.25 -12.52
N LYS A 70 4.54 -7.72 -13.75
CA LYS A 70 4.21 -6.30 -14.01
C LYS A 70 2.86 -5.92 -13.41
N VAL A 71 1.88 -6.83 -13.47
CA VAL A 71 0.54 -6.60 -12.90
C VAL A 71 0.59 -6.35 -11.39
N VAL A 72 1.46 -7.04 -10.65
CA VAL A 72 1.57 -6.88 -9.18
C VAL A 72 2.13 -5.50 -8.82
N GLN A 73 3.09 -5.00 -9.59
CA GLN A 73 3.62 -3.64 -9.40
C GLN A 73 2.62 -2.55 -9.81
N LEU A 74 1.86 -2.78 -10.89
CA LEU A 74 0.81 -1.85 -11.31
C LEU A 74 -0.31 -1.79 -10.26
N LEU A 75 -0.76 -2.94 -9.75
CA LEU A 75 -1.73 -3.01 -8.65
C LEU A 75 -1.23 -2.28 -7.41
N ASN A 76 0.08 -2.37 -7.10
CA ASN A 76 0.66 -1.63 -5.99
C ASN A 76 0.57 -0.11 -6.21
N ILE A 77 0.94 0.38 -7.39
CA ILE A 77 0.85 1.82 -7.73
C ILE A 77 -0.60 2.30 -7.62
N ILE A 78 -1.54 1.57 -8.24
CA ILE A 78 -2.97 1.90 -8.20
C ILE A 78 -3.50 1.87 -6.76
N GLY A 79 -3.13 0.86 -5.98
CA GLY A 79 -3.54 0.73 -4.58
C GLY A 79 -3.04 1.89 -3.72
N LEU A 80 -1.77 2.28 -3.86
CA LEU A 80 -1.20 3.42 -3.11
C LEU A 80 -1.82 4.76 -3.52
N ILE A 81 -2.11 4.95 -4.80
CA ILE A 81 -2.86 6.13 -5.28
C ILE A 81 -4.28 6.12 -4.69
N GLY A 82 -4.95 4.96 -4.72
CA GLY A 82 -6.29 4.78 -4.15
C GLY A 82 -6.33 5.10 -2.65
N LEU A 83 -5.38 4.58 -1.87
CA LEU A 83 -5.24 4.88 -0.45
C LEU A 83 -4.98 6.37 -0.19
N LEU A 84 -4.12 7.00 -0.99
CA LEU A 84 -3.85 8.43 -0.87
C LEU A 84 -5.09 9.26 -1.18
N LEU A 85 -5.83 8.93 -2.24
CA LEU A 85 -7.08 9.62 -2.59
C LEU A 85 -8.16 9.40 -1.52
N PHE A 86 -8.28 8.18 -1.00
CA PHE A 86 -9.20 7.86 0.09
C PHE A 86 -8.92 8.72 1.31
N ALA A 87 -7.66 8.80 1.75
CA ALA A 87 -7.25 9.67 2.85
C ALA A 87 -7.52 11.16 2.55
N ALA A 88 -7.18 11.61 1.34
CA ALA A 88 -7.38 13.00 0.92
C ALA A 88 -8.85 13.41 0.89
N ILE A 89 -9.77 12.50 0.57
CA ILE A 89 -11.21 12.77 0.49
C ILE A 89 -11.86 12.64 1.87
N MET A 90 -11.58 11.55 2.59
CA MET A 90 -12.26 11.26 3.86
C MET A 90 -11.72 12.07 5.03
N THR A 91 -10.43 12.40 5.01
CA THR A 91 -9.79 13.15 6.11
C THR A 91 -8.69 14.07 5.57
N PRO A 92 -9.05 15.14 4.83
CA PRO A 92 -8.07 15.97 4.11
C PRO A 92 -6.97 16.59 4.99
N PHE A 93 -7.27 16.86 6.27
CA PHE A 93 -6.30 17.49 7.18
C PHE A 93 -5.09 16.60 7.47
N VAL A 94 -5.22 15.27 7.33
CA VAL A 94 -4.11 14.34 7.57
C VAL A 94 -2.96 14.57 6.60
N LEU A 95 -3.22 15.19 5.44
CA LEU A 95 -2.19 15.54 4.45
C LEU A 95 -1.23 16.63 4.95
N LEU A 96 -1.62 17.40 5.97
CA LEU A 96 -0.82 18.48 6.54
C LEU A 96 -0.03 18.05 7.78
N GLU A 97 -0.23 16.82 8.26
CA GLU A 97 0.49 16.28 9.41
C GLU A 97 1.96 15.99 9.08
N ALA A 98 2.82 16.01 10.10
CA ALA A 98 4.25 15.75 9.93
C ALA A 98 4.54 14.33 9.40
N PHE A 99 3.66 13.37 9.71
CA PHE A 99 3.70 12.01 9.21
C PHE A 99 2.40 11.71 8.46
N ASN A 100 2.41 11.92 7.15
CA ASN A 100 1.18 11.91 6.36
C ASN A 100 1.19 10.87 5.23
N PRO A 101 0.01 10.54 4.66
CA PRO A 101 -0.12 9.57 3.57
C PRO A 101 0.66 9.94 2.29
N VAL A 102 0.97 11.21 2.04
CA VAL A 102 1.80 11.61 0.88
C VAL A 102 3.21 11.10 1.07
N THR A 103 3.78 11.36 2.25
CA THR A 103 5.15 10.97 2.61
C THR A 103 5.35 9.46 2.71
N THR A 104 4.29 8.68 2.93
CA THR A 104 4.35 7.21 2.93
C THR A 104 4.10 6.63 1.54
N ASN A 105 3.10 7.10 0.80
CA ASN A 105 2.69 6.47 -0.47
C ASN A 105 3.59 6.86 -1.66
N VAL A 106 4.00 8.13 -1.77
CA VAL A 106 4.77 8.61 -2.93
C VAL A 106 6.12 7.89 -3.06
N PRO A 107 6.93 7.70 -2.00
CA PRO A 107 8.18 6.95 -2.11
C PRO A 107 7.97 5.51 -2.60
N LEU A 108 6.91 4.83 -2.15
CA LEU A 108 6.61 3.46 -2.55
C LEU A 108 6.14 3.36 -4.01
N ILE A 109 5.41 4.37 -4.51
CA ILE A 109 5.06 4.50 -5.93
C ILE A 109 6.34 4.66 -6.75
N VAL A 110 7.26 5.52 -6.33
CA VAL A 110 8.55 5.72 -7.01
C VAL A 110 9.38 4.43 -7.04
N LEU A 111 9.45 3.70 -5.92
CA LEU A 111 10.14 2.39 -5.87
C LEU A 111 9.48 1.36 -6.80
N SER A 112 8.16 1.39 -6.93
CA SER A 112 7.44 0.49 -7.84
C SER A 112 7.73 0.81 -9.30
N TYR A 113 7.77 2.09 -9.65
CA TYR A 113 8.18 2.54 -10.97
C TYR A 113 9.64 2.15 -11.28
N TYR A 114 10.53 2.27 -10.29
CA TYR A 114 11.90 1.79 -10.42
C TYR A 114 11.96 0.29 -10.70
N LEU A 115 11.19 -0.54 -9.99
CA LEU A 115 11.13 -1.99 -10.24
C LEU A 115 10.61 -2.32 -11.64
N LEU A 116 9.58 -1.61 -12.13
CA LEU A 116 9.02 -1.81 -13.47
C LEU A 116 10.07 -1.52 -14.54
N LYS A 117 10.76 -0.38 -14.42
CA LYS A 117 11.80 0.03 -15.37
C LYS A 117 12.96 -0.99 -15.42
N GLN A 118 13.36 -1.53 -14.29
CA GLN A 118 14.42 -2.56 -14.25
C GLN A 118 13.99 -3.86 -14.92
N GLN A 119 12.71 -4.23 -14.83
CA GLN A 119 12.17 -5.41 -15.50
C GLN A 119 12.10 -5.20 -17.00
N ASP A 120 11.59 -4.06 -17.48
CA ASP A 120 11.54 -3.77 -18.91
C ASP A 120 12.94 -3.77 -19.55
N CYS A 121 13.95 -3.21 -18.88
CA CYS A 121 15.34 -3.27 -19.33
C CYS A 121 15.89 -4.70 -19.37
N ARG A 122 15.42 -5.59 -18.48
CA ARG A 122 15.82 -6.99 -18.47
C ARG A 122 15.13 -7.77 -19.59
N ASP A 123 13.81 -7.63 -19.73
CA ASP A 123 13.02 -8.28 -20.77
C ASP A 123 13.54 -7.88 -22.17
N GLY A 124 13.90 -6.60 -22.37
CA GLY A 124 14.48 -6.13 -23.62
C GLY A 124 15.86 -6.71 -23.96
N LYS A 125 16.65 -7.12 -22.96
CA LYS A 125 17.94 -7.81 -23.16
C LYS A 125 17.79 -9.31 -23.41
N GLU A 126 16.74 -9.94 -22.88
CA GLU A 126 16.46 -11.36 -23.13
C GLU A 126 15.85 -11.58 -24.53
N ASN A 127 15.35 -10.52 -25.19
CA ASN A 127 14.77 -10.55 -26.53
C ASN A 127 15.74 -10.13 -27.67
N LEU A 128 17.02 -9.88 -27.37
CA LEU A 128 18.10 -9.52 -28.32
C LEU A 128 19.15 -10.63 -28.36
#